data_AF-A0A849TED4-F1
#
_entry.id   AF-A0A849TED4-F1
#
_cell.length_a   1.000
_cell.length_b   1.000
_cell.length_c   1.000
_cell.angle_alpha   90.00
_cell.angle_beta   90.00
_cell.angle_gamma   90.00
#
_symmetry.space_group_name_H-M   'P 1'
#
loop_
_entity.id
_entity.type
_entity.pdbx_description
1 polymer ?
#
loop_
_entity_poly.entity_id
_entity_poly.type
_entity_poly.pdbx_seq_one_letter_code
_entity_poly.pdbx_strand_id
1 'polypeptide(L)' 'MKKIVILISGRGSNMQALLEAKLPCTIAAVISNRADATGLEVAQTHGIPAHVV' A
#
# COMPACT_ATOMS: atom_id res chain seq x y z
N MET A 1 -1.48 16.72 -8.70
CA MET A 1 -2.07 15.50 -8.10
C MET A 1 -1.36 15.23 -6.78
N LYS A 2 -2.09 14.95 -5.68
CA LYS A 2 -1.44 14.68 -4.39
C LYS A 2 -0.79 13.30 -4.41
N LYS A 3 0.46 13.21 -3.93
CA LYS A 3 1.16 11.93 -3.71
C LYS A 3 1.00 11.53 -2.25
N ILE A 4 0.63 10.27 -2.01
CA ILE A 4 0.46 9.72 -0.67
C ILE A 4 1.27 8.44 -0.51
N VAL A 5 1.59 8.10 0.73
CA VAL A 5 2.19 6.82 1.13
C VAL A 5 1.23 6.14 2.10
N ILE A 6 1.09 4.83 1.99
CA ILE A 6 0.25 4.05 2.91
C ILE A 6 1.15 3.23 3.83
N LEU A 7 0.93 3.36 5.14
CA LEU A 7 1.66 2.58 6.14
C LEU A 7 0.79 1.39 6.59
N ILE A 8 1.38 0.20 6.64
CA ILE A 8 0.69 -1.03 7.03
C ILE A 8 1.50 -1.84 8.04
N SER A 9 0.82 -2.72 8.78
CA SER A 9 1.45 -3.65 9.72
C SER A 9 0.86 -5.06 9.63
N GLY A 10 0.23 -5.43 8.51
CA GLY A 10 -0.49 -6.69 8.37
C GLY A 10 -1.19 -6.83 7.02
N ARG A 11 -2.40 -7.42 7.03
CA ARG A 11 -3.12 -7.84 5.80
C ARG A 11 -3.39 -6.73 4.77
N GLY A 12 -3.47 -5.47 5.20
CA GLY A 12 -3.69 -4.36 4.28
C GLY A 12 -5.12 -4.23 3.75
N SER A 13 -6.15 -4.71 4.44
CA SER A 13 -7.55 -4.58 3.98
C SER A 13 -7.99 -3.13 3.74
N ASN A 14 -7.54 -2.18 4.59
CA ASN A 14 -7.79 -0.75 4.36
C ASN A 14 -7.06 -0.22 3.13
N MET A 15 -5.83 -0.68 2.90
CA MET A 15 -5.08 -0.33 1.70
C MET A 15 -5.80 -0.84 0.44
N GLN A 16 -6.28 -2.09 0.45
CA GLN A 16 -7.09 -2.65 -0.65
C GLN A 16 -8.32 -1.79 -0.95
N ALA A 17 -9.10 -1.44 0.07
CA ALA A 17 -10.26 -0.58 -0.10
C ALA A 17 -9.89 0.80 -0.71
N LEU A 18 -8.75 1.38 -0.32
CA LEU A 18 -8.25 2.63 -0.90
C LEU A 18 -7.81 2.48 -2.36
N LEU A 19 -7.20 1.34 -2.72
CA LEU A 19 -6.81 1.01 -4.10
C LEU A 19 -8.04 0.87 -5.00
N GLU A 20 -9.05 0.15 -4.53
CA GLU A 20 -10.32 -0.08 -5.24
C GLU A 20 -11.13 1.21 -5.41
N ALA A 21 -11.06 2.12 -4.44
CA ALA A 21 -11.77 3.40 -4.47
C ALA A 21 -11.28 4.37 -5.56
N LYS A 22 -10.13 4.10 -6.20
CA LYS A 22 -9.55 4.92 -7.29
C LYS A 22 -9.55 6.42 -6.97
N LEU A 23 -9.13 6.77 -5.75
CA LEU A 23 -9.09 8.14 -5.27
C LEU A 23 -8.27 9.04 -6.22
N PRO A 24 -8.58 10.35 -6.34
CA PRO A 24 -7.87 11.29 -7.21
C PRO A 24 -6.48 11.69 -6.66
N CYS A 25 -5.66 10.70 -6.33
CA CYS A 25 -4.32 10.81 -5.79
C CYS A 25 -3.43 9.72 -6.39
N THR A 26 -2.12 9.89 -6.24
CA THR A 26 -1.15 8.87 -6.61
C THR A 26 -0.62 8.21 -5.35
N ILE A 27 -0.82 6.90 -5.21
CA ILE A 27 -0.16 6.12 -4.16
C ILE A 27 1.27 5.88 -4.61
N ALA A 28 2.21 6.56 -3.96
CA ALA A 28 3.62 6.55 -4.34
C ALA A 28 4.37 5.33 -3.78
N ALA A 29 3.97 4.84 -2.61
CA ALA A 29 4.54 3.66 -1.98
C ALA A 29 3.62 3.09 -0.89
N VAL A 30 3.87 1.84 -0.54
CA VAL A 30 3.38 1.17 0.67
C VAL A 30 4.58 0.81 1.53
N ILE A 31 4.54 1.14 2.81
CA ILE A 31 5.62 0.86 3.75
C ILE A 31 5.08 0.03 4.90
N SER A 32 5.78 -1.02 5.28
CA SER A 32 5.46 -1.82 6.46
C SER A 32 6.60 -1.83 7.47
N ASN A 33 6.24 -1.86 8.75
CA ASN A 33 7.16 -2.18 9.83
C ASN A 33 7.32 -3.70 10.07
N ARG A 34 6.76 -4.52 9.17
CA ARG A 34 6.74 -5.98 9.29
C ARG A 34 7.01 -6.62 7.94
N ALA A 35 8.03 -7.47 7.87
CA ALA A 35 8.38 -8.19 6.65
C ALA A 35 7.32 -9.24 6.24
N ASP A 36 6.54 -9.74 7.20
CA ASP A 36 5.50 -10.76 7.01
C ASP A 36 4.11 -10.17 6.68
N ALA A 37 4.00 -8.86 6.47
CA ALA A 37 2.74 -8.23 6.14
C ALA A 37 2.28 -8.62 4.72
N THR A 38 1.26 -9.47 4.61
CA THR A 38 0.69 -9.88 3.31
C THR A 38 0.17 -8.71 2.47
N GLY A 39 -0.08 -7.54 3.08
CA GLY A 39 -0.41 -6.32 2.34
C GLY A 39 0.71 -5.82 1.42
N LEU A 40 1.98 -6.22 1.64
CA LEU A 40 3.11 -5.87 0.77
C LEU A 40 2.96 -6.54 -0.60
N GLU A 41 2.62 -7.82 -0.65
CA GLU A 41 2.38 -8.57 -1.90
C GLU A 41 1.21 -7.95 -2.67
N VAL A 42 0.16 -7.55 -1.96
CA VAL A 42 -1.01 -6.89 -2.56
C VAL A 42 -0.63 -5.54 -3.18
N ALA A 43 0.25 -4.75 -2.54
CA ALA A 43 0.74 -3.51 -3.12
C ALA A 43 1.54 -3.77 -4.40
N GLN A 44 2.40 -4.79 -4.38
CA GLN A 44 3.23 -5.19 -5.52
C GLN A 44 2.38 -5.67 -6.71
N THR A 45 1.30 -6.43 -6.48
CA THR A 45 0.38 -6.87 -7.56
C THR A 45 -0.35 -5.72 -8.23
N HIS A 46 -0.52 -4.59 -7.52
CA HIS A 46 -1.05 -3.35 -8.08
C HIS A 46 0.03 -2.45 -8.71
N GLY A 47 1.28 -2.91 -8.79
CA GLY A 47 2.39 -2.16 -9.36
C GLY A 47 2.88 -1.01 -8.48
N ILE A 48 2.61 -1.06 -7.17
CA ILE A 48 2.98 0.00 -6.22
C ILE A 48 4.28 -0.42 -5.51
N PRO A 49 5.28 0.48 -5.43
CA PRO A 49 6.50 0.22 -4.65
C PRO A 49 6.17 -0.14 -3.20
N ALA A 50 6.71 -1.26 -2.72
CA ALA A 50 6.47 -1.77 -1.37
C ALA A 50 7.80 -1.97 -0.63
N HIS A 51 7.91 -1.41 0.57
CA HIS A 51 9.14 -1.45 1.37
C HIS A 51 8.87 -1.90 2.80
N VAL A 52 9.86 -2.56 3.40
CA VAL A 52 9.90 -2.87 4.82
C VAL A 52 10.92 -1.95 5.49
N VAL A 53 10.59 -1.40 6.66
CA VAL A 53 11.45 -0.55 7.48
C VAL A 53 11.50 -1.01 8.93
#